data_AF-A0A5B0RLP2-F1
#
_entry.id   AF-A0A5B0RLP2-F1
#
_cell.length_a   1.000
_cell.length_b   1.000
_cell.length_c   1.000
_cell.angle_alpha   90.00
_cell.angle_beta   90.00
_cell.angle_gamma   90.00
#
_symmetry.space_group_name_H-M   'P 1'
#
loop_
_entity.id
_entity.type
_entity.pdbx_description
1 polymer ?
#
loop_
_entity_poly.entity_id
_entity_poly.type
_entity_poly.pdbx_seq_one_letter_code
_entity_poly.pdbx_strand_id
1 'polypeptide(L)'
;MTRNQADGIAVCECSDNLEIFRLRLGKCLNFEYAEDYIGGLFSRRDPREGGPLVDIERALNKLEKVAVAYHTKNLRPLVLVFNNIHHLRQDEGSYSLLLQLQQRAESWSQAGIVTFVFCSDDHWPYALLKKNASRMSVLTVKDLTKQEAIRAMRSERIKLWGEARAADDPEIESIWNLVGGRIAHLSACMKHKDMIHAAKLIIEREKQWLLSRIGLIVG
;
A
#
# COMPACT_ATOMS: atom_id res chain seq x y z
N MET A 1 17.14 -7.33 -17.02
CA MET A 1 16.50 -7.34 -15.69
C MET A 1 17.42 -6.64 -14.71
N THR A 2 17.10 -5.42 -14.30
CA THR A 2 17.82 -4.71 -13.24
C THR A 2 17.71 -5.57 -11.98
N ARG A 3 18.82 -6.07 -11.44
CA ARG A 3 18.86 -6.77 -10.15
C ARG A 3 18.24 -5.85 -9.12
N ASN A 4 17.00 -6.13 -8.73
CA ASN A 4 16.39 -5.45 -7.61
C ASN A 4 17.17 -5.91 -6.38
N GLN A 5 17.95 -5.01 -5.78
CA GLN A 5 18.65 -5.25 -4.51
C GLN A 5 17.63 -5.21 -3.37
N ALA A 6 16.58 -6.02 -3.47
CA ALA A 6 15.53 -6.13 -2.48
C ALA A 6 16.13 -6.83 -1.26
N ASP A 7 16.73 -6.03 -0.37
CA ASP A 7 17.53 -6.48 0.77
C ASP A 7 16.64 -7.00 1.91
N GLY A 8 15.96 -8.11 1.65
CA GLY A 8 15.00 -8.72 2.57
C GLY A 8 13.65 -8.00 2.65
N ILE A 9 13.32 -7.15 1.67
CA ILE A 9 12.06 -6.41 1.60
C ILE A 9 11.28 -6.85 0.36
N ALA A 10 9.99 -7.13 0.54
CA ALA A 10 9.09 -7.46 -0.56
C ALA A 10 7.80 -6.61 -0.45
N VAL A 11 7.30 -6.11 -1.58
CA VAL A 11 6.10 -5.25 -1.65
C VAL A 11 5.06 -5.90 -2.56
N CYS A 12 3.89 -6.17 -2.00
CA CYS A 12 2.75 -6.78 -2.70
C CYS A 12 1.61 -5.77 -2.82
N GLU A 13 1.12 -5.55 -4.04
CA GLU A 13 -0.04 -4.71 -4.32
C GLU A 13 -1.34 -5.51 -4.17
N CYS A 14 -2.22 -5.09 -3.26
CA CYS A 14 -3.50 -5.74 -3.04
C CYS A 14 -4.48 -5.53 -4.21
N SER A 15 -5.40 -6.48 -4.38
CA SER A 15 -6.47 -6.42 -5.39
C SER A 15 -7.77 -6.85 -4.73
N ASP A 16 -8.88 -6.35 -5.25
CA ASP A 16 -10.25 -6.79 -4.96
C ASP A 16 -10.52 -8.26 -5.28
N ASN A 17 -9.79 -8.83 -6.25
CA ASN A 17 -9.87 -10.22 -6.64
C ASN A 17 -8.77 -11.05 -5.96
N LEU A 18 -9.18 -12.05 -5.17
CA LEU A 18 -8.27 -12.93 -4.42
C LEU A 18 -7.37 -13.79 -5.32
N GLU A 19 -7.80 -14.16 -6.53
CA GLU A 19 -6.95 -14.86 -7.50
C GLU A 19 -5.82 -13.96 -7.99
N ILE A 20 -6.14 -12.70 -8.29
CA ILE A 20 -5.14 -11.71 -8.69
C ILE A 20 -4.18 -11.46 -7.53
N PHE A 21 -4.70 -11.34 -6.30
CA PHE A 21 -3.88 -11.21 -5.10
C PHE A 21 -2.94 -12.41 -4.92
N ARG A 22 -3.45 -13.64 -5.04
CA ARG A 22 -2.66 -14.88 -4.97
C ARG A 22 -1.47 -14.81 -5.92
N LEU A 23 -1.72 -14.55 -7.21
CA LEU A 23 -0.69 -14.46 -8.24
C LEU A 23 0.34 -13.36 -7.95
N ARG A 24 -0.11 -12.17 -7.53
CA ARG A 24 0.79 -11.06 -7.15
C ARG A 24 1.66 -11.41 -5.96
N LEU A 25 1.10 -12.06 -4.95
CA LEU A 25 1.85 -12.52 -3.78
C LEU A 25 2.89 -13.57 -4.17
N GLY A 26 2.53 -14.53 -5.02
CA GLY A 26 3.47 -15.54 -5.53
C GLY A 26 4.65 -14.88 -6.23
N LYS A 27 4.37 -13.96 -7.17
CA LYS A 27 5.41 -13.18 -7.86
C LYS A 27 6.27 -12.37 -6.89
N CYS A 28 5.66 -11.76 -5.87
CA CYS A 28 6.35 -10.98 -4.84
C CYS A 28 7.32 -11.83 -4.01
N LEU A 29 6.93 -13.06 -3.69
CA LEU A 29 7.71 -14.00 -2.90
C LEU A 29 8.63 -14.91 -3.75
N ASN A 30 8.64 -14.73 -5.07
CA ASN A 30 9.25 -15.66 -6.02
C ASN A 30 8.81 -17.11 -5.77
N PHE A 31 7.50 -17.29 -5.55
CA PHE A 31 6.83 -18.55 -5.31
C PHE A 31 5.89 -18.86 -6.47
N GLU A 32 6.12 -19.98 -7.13
CA GLU A 32 5.25 -20.50 -8.17
C GLU A 32 4.20 -21.41 -7.54
N TYR A 33 2.93 -21.07 -7.74
CA TYR A 33 1.84 -21.97 -7.40
C TYR A 33 1.82 -23.12 -8.41
N ALA A 34 1.60 -24.33 -7.91
CA ALA A 34 1.29 -25.45 -8.79
C ALA A 34 -0.12 -25.21 -9.34
N GLU A 35 -0.21 -24.57 -10.51
CA GLU A 35 -1.46 -24.52 -11.26
C GLU A 35 -1.64 -25.87 -11.94
N ASP A 36 -2.69 -26.59 -11.55
CA ASP A 36 -2.83 -27.99 -11.90
C ASP A 36 -2.79 -28.24 -13.42
N TYR A 37 -1.93 -29.20 -13.76
CA TYR A 37 -1.73 -29.79 -15.07
C TYR A 37 -3.02 -30.47 -15.56
N ILE A 38 -3.57 -30.02 -16.69
CA ILE A 38 -4.67 -30.72 -17.39
C ILE A 38 -4.08 -31.89 -18.18
N GLY A 39 -4.48 -33.13 -17.85
CA GLY A 39 -4.05 -34.31 -18.60
C GLY A 39 -4.89 -35.56 -18.39
N GLY A 40 -6.13 -35.57 -18.93
CA GLY A 40 -6.86 -36.81 -19.26
C GLY A 40 -8.31 -36.86 -18.77
N LEU A 41 -9.21 -37.38 -19.62
CA LEU A 41 -10.67 -37.52 -19.45
C LEU A 41 -11.15 -38.25 -18.17
N PHE A 42 -10.22 -38.73 -17.32
CA PHE A 42 -10.47 -39.45 -16.07
C PHE A 42 -9.60 -38.96 -14.89
N SER A 43 -8.94 -37.81 -15.00
CA SER A 43 -8.24 -37.23 -13.84
C SER A 43 -9.28 -36.76 -12.82
N ARG A 44 -9.41 -37.50 -11.71
CA ARG A 44 -10.03 -36.99 -10.48
C ARG A 44 -9.43 -35.62 -10.18
N ARG A 45 -10.27 -34.63 -9.84
CA ARG A 45 -9.81 -33.39 -9.18
C ARG A 45 -8.83 -33.76 -8.08
N ASP A 46 -7.63 -33.21 -8.10
CA ASP A 46 -6.66 -33.46 -7.04
C ASP A 46 -7.29 -32.89 -5.74
N PRO A 47 -7.35 -33.65 -4.63
CA PRO A 47 -7.81 -33.13 -3.34
C PRO A 47 -7.02 -31.90 -2.84
N ARG A 48 -5.97 -31.49 -3.56
CA ARG A 48 -5.18 -30.27 -3.37
C ARG A 48 -5.76 -29.00 -4.00
N GLU A 49 -6.90 -29.06 -4.70
CA GLU A 49 -7.67 -27.89 -5.17
C GLU A 49 -8.18 -27.06 -3.97
N GLY A 50 -7.29 -26.31 -3.33
CA GLY A 50 -7.63 -25.29 -2.35
C GLY A 50 -7.76 -23.96 -3.06
N GLY A 51 -8.83 -23.22 -2.80
CA GLY A 51 -9.00 -21.87 -3.34
C GLY A 51 -7.88 -20.90 -2.90
N PRO A 52 -7.92 -19.64 -3.34
CA PRO A 52 -6.83 -18.67 -3.16
C PRO A 52 -6.21 -18.59 -1.77
N LEU A 53 -7.04 -18.66 -0.73
CA LEU A 53 -6.60 -18.58 0.66
C LEU A 53 -5.64 -19.72 1.06
N VAL A 54 -5.92 -20.94 0.59
CA VAL A 54 -5.11 -22.12 0.90
C VAL A 54 -3.77 -22.03 0.18
N ASP A 55 -3.77 -21.56 -1.06
CA ASP A 55 -2.54 -21.33 -1.82
C ASP A 55 -1.66 -20.25 -1.19
N ILE A 56 -2.27 -19.13 -0.80
CA ILE A 56 -1.59 -18.07 -0.05
C ILE A 56 -0.97 -18.64 1.23
N GLU A 57 -1.69 -19.50 1.95
CA GLU A 57 -1.16 -20.16 3.16
C GLU A 57 0.05 -21.04 2.85
N ARG A 58 0.04 -21.78 1.74
CA ARG A 58 1.19 -22.59 1.30
C ARG A 58 2.40 -21.71 0.98
N ALA A 59 2.19 -20.59 0.30
CA ALA A 59 3.25 -19.62 0.01
C ALA A 59 3.85 -19.03 1.30
N LEU A 60 3.01 -18.64 2.26
CA LEU A 60 3.44 -18.12 3.56
C LEU A 60 4.21 -19.17 4.39
N ASN A 61 3.79 -20.43 4.38
CA ASN A 61 4.53 -21.52 5.03
C ASN A 61 5.94 -21.74 4.43
N LYS A 62 6.10 -21.50 3.13
CA LYS A 62 7.42 -21.57 2.48
C LYS A 62 8.27 -20.34 2.81
N LEU A 63 7.65 -19.16 2.82
CA LEU A 63 8.29 -17.92 3.27
C LEU A 63 8.81 -18.02 4.70
N GLU A 64 8.08 -18.64 5.62
CA GLU A 64 8.50 -18.83 7.01
C GLU A 64 9.85 -19.54 7.13
N LYS A 65 10.06 -20.62 6.37
CA LYS A 65 11.33 -21.36 6.35
C LYS A 65 12.47 -20.49 5.83
N VAL A 66 12.21 -19.71 4.79
CA VAL A 66 13.19 -18.76 4.22
C VAL A 66 13.49 -17.64 5.21
N ALA A 67 12.49 -17.13 5.92
CA ALA A 67 12.62 -16.06 6.90
C ALA A 67 13.50 -16.49 8.09
N VAL A 68 13.32 -17.71 8.59
CA VAL A 68 14.17 -18.27 9.66
C VAL A 68 15.63 -18.39 9.20
N ALA A 69 15.86 -18.93 8.00
CA ALA A 69 17.21 -19.05 7.44
C ALA A 69 17.85 -17.66 7.21
N TYR A 70 17.07 -16.71 6.71
CA TYR A 70 17.51 -15.33 6.48
C TYR A 70 17.88 -14.63 7.79
N HIS A 71 17.04 -14.75 8.83
CA HIS A 71 17.29 -14.17 10.15
C HIS A 71 18.55 -14.77 10.77
N THR A 72 18.74 -16.09 10.69
CA THR A 72 19.93 -16.77 11.22
C THR A 72 21.22 -16.26 10.57
N LYS A 73 21.18 -15.94 9.27
CA LYS A 73 22.34 -15.47 8.51
C LYS A 73 22.61 -13.97 8.68
N ASN A 74 21.56 -13.15 8.71
CA ASN A 74 21.69 -11.68 8.62
C ASN A 74 21.34 -10.96 9.93
N LEU A 75 20.87 -11.67 10.96
CA LEU A 75 20.48 -11.16 12.27
C LEU A 75 19.43 -10.03 12.21
N ARG A 76 18.56 -10.06 11.21
CA ARG A 76 17.46 -9.09 11.04
C ARG A 76 16.24 -9.76 10.37
N PRO A 77 15.02 -9.28 10.66
CA PRO A 77 13.80 -9.80 10.05
C PRO A 77 13.69 -9.42 8.57
N LEU A 78 12.90 -10.19 7.82
CA LEU A 78 12.37 -9.76 6.53
C LEU A 78 11.26 -8.72 6.71
N VAL A 79 10.99 -7.91 5.68
CA VAL A 79 9.86 -6.97 5.67
C VAL A 79 8.95 -7.31 4.51
N LEU A 80 7.68 -7.55 4.81
CA LEU A 80 6.64 -7.78 3.80
C LEU A 80 5.61 -6.64 3.86
N VAL A 81 5.54 -5.86 2.79
CA VAL A 81 4.63 -4.73 2.67
C VAL A 81 3.43 -5.13 1.82
N PHE A 82 2.23 -4.99 2.36
CA PHE A 82 0.98 -5.10 1.64
C PHE A 82 0.44 -3.69 1.37
N ASN A 83 0.55 -3.25 0.13
CA ASN A 83 0.11 -1.93 -0.28
C ASN A 83 -1.36 -1.96 -0.70
N ASN A 84 -2.08 -0.86 -0.47
CA ASN A 84 -3.48 -0.68 -0.85
C ASN A 84 -4.44 -1.77 -0.35
N ILE A 85 -4.30 -2.21 0.91
CA ILE A 85 -5.12 -3.30 1.48
C ILE A 85 -6.62 -3.01 1.46
N HIS A 86 -7.00 -1.72 1.41
CA HIS A 86 -8.39 -1.28 1.31
C HIS A 86 -9.07 -1.67 0.00
N HIS A 87 -8.32 -2.07 -1.04
CA HIS A 87 -8.88 -2.60 -2.28
C HIS A 87 -9.47 -4.00 -2.13
N LEU A 88 -9.13 -4.73 -1.06
CA LEU A 88 -9.82 -5.97 -0.74
C LEU A 88 -11.33 -5.70 -0.59
N ARG A 89 -12.17 -6.62 -1.07
CA ARG A 89 -13.62 -6.44 -0.96
C ARG A 89 -14.04 -6.61 0.50
N GLN A 90 -15.15 -6.00 0.90
CA GLN A 90 -15.75 -6.26 2.21
C GLN A 90 -16.60 -7.54 2.15
N ASP A 91 -16.01 -8.63 1.69
CA ASP A 91 -16.61 -9.96 1.59
C ASP A 91 -15.90 -10.98 2.51
N GLU A 92 -16.54 -12.13 2.72
CA GLU A 92 -16.06 -13.16 3.63
C GLU A 92 -14.63 -13.61 3.28
N GLY A 93 -14.33 -13.83 1.99
CA GLY A 93 -13.02 -14.27 1.54
C GLY A 93 -11.91 -13.27 1.87
N SER A 94 -12.14 -11.98 1.65
CA SER A 94 -11.18 -10.92 1.99
C SER A 94 -11.01 -10.75 3.50
N TYR A 95 -12.08 -10.92 4.28
CA TYR A 95 -12.01 -10.93 5.73
C TYR A 95 -11.15 -12.09 6.24
N SER A 96 -11.36 -13.30 5.69
CA SER A 96 -10.53 -14.47 6.02
C SER A 96 -9.06 -14.25 5.64
N LEU A 97 -8.79 -13.66 4.47
CA LEU A 97 -7.43 -13.33 4.05
C LEU A 97 -6.74 -12.37 5.04
N LEU A 98 -7.40 -11.26 5.39
CA LEU A 98 -6.84 -10.28 6.31
C LEU A 98 -6.55 -10.89 7.68
N LEU A 99 -7.45 -11.74 8.19
CA LEU A 99 -7.26 -12.42 9.46
C LEU A 99 -6.08 -13.40 9.41
N GLN A 100 -5.97 -14.18 8.33
CA GLN A 100 -4.85 -15.10 8.10
C GLN A 100 -3.51 -14.35 8.05
N LEU A 101 -3.45 -13.24 7.31
CA LEU A 101 -2.27 -12.38 7.25
C LEU A 101 -1.93 -11.78 8.62
N GLN A 102 -2.93 -11.35 9.38
CA GLN A 102 -2.75 -10.82 10.73
C GLN A 102 -2.17 -11.87 11.68
N GLN A 103 -2.73 -13.08 11.70
CA GLN A 103 -2.25 -14.17 12.56
C GLN A 103 -0.78 -14.50 12.27
N ARG A 104 -0.41 -14.55 10.99
CA ARG A 104 0.99 -14.74 10.56
C ARG A 104 1.88 -13.57 10.96
N ALA A 105 1.42 -12.33 10.76
CA ALA A 105 2.14 -11.12 11.15
C ALA A 105 2.48 -11.11 12.65
N GLU A 106 1.52 -11.47 13.50
CA GLU A 106 1.72 -11.48 14.96
C GLU A 106 2.71 -12.55 15.40
N SER A 107 2.55 -13.76 14.88
CA SER A 107 3.44 -14.89 15.18
C SER A 107 4.87 -14.60 14.74
N TRP A 108 5.06 -14.12 13.51
CA TRP A 108 6.39 -13.88 12.93
C TRP A 108 7.08 -12.63 13.48
N SER A 109 6.32 -11.61 13.87
CA SER A 109 6.83 -10.45 14.59
C SER A 109 7.31 -10.86 15.99
N GLN A 110 6.56 -11.72 16.70
CA GLN A 110 6.98 -12.28 17.99
C GLN A 110 8.27 -13.10 17.87
N ALA A 111 8.41 -13.88 16.80
CA ALA A 111 9.62 -14.66 16.53
C ALA A 111 10.79 -13.81 15.99
N GLY A 112 10.56 -12.53 15.64
CA GLY A 112 11.59 -11.65 15.11
C GLY A 112 12.08 -11.99 13.70
N ILE A 113 11.29 -12.75 12.93
CA ILE A 113 11.70 -13.26 11.60
C ILE A 113 11.11 -12.47 10.44
N VAL A 114 9.91 -11.90 10.59
CA VAL A 114 9.26 -11.06 9.56
C VAL A 114 8.46 -9.94 10.20
N THR A 115 8.51 -8.74 9.61
CA THR A 115 7.65 -7.61 9.94
C THR A 115 6.70 -7.34 8.78
N PHE A 116 5.39 -7.31 9.06
CA PHE A 116 4.37 -6.95 8.07
C PHE A 116 4.06 -5.46 8.16
N VAL A 117 3.93 -4.81 7.00
CA VAL A 117 3.48 -3.42 6.88
C VAL A 117 2.23 -3.40 6.03
N PHE A 118 1.12 -2.96 6.60
CA PHE A 118 -0.15 -2.84 5.90
C PHE A 118 -0.41 -1.35 5.59
N CYS A 119 -0.49 -1.00 4.30
CA CYS A 119 -0.82 0.36 3.86
C CYS A 119 -2.28 0.45 3.42
N SER A 120 -3.00 1.44 3.92
CA SER A 120 -4.41 1.65 3.65
C SER A 120 -4.74 3.14 3.59
N ASP A 121 -5.56 3.53 2.61
CA ASP A 121 -6.18 4.86 2.54
C ASP A 121 -7.60 4.85 3.15
N ASP A 122 -8.13 3.68 3.51
CA ASP A 122 -9.46 3.52 4.10
C ASP A 122 -9.38 2.93 5.53
N HIS A 123 -10.44 3.17 6.32
CA HIS A 123 -10.54 2.80 7.72
C HIS A 123 -10.97 1.34 7.95
N TRP A 124 -11.72 0.74 7.03
CA TRP A 124 -12.33 -0.58 7.25
C TRP A 124 -11.31 -1.71 7.56
N PRO A 125 -10.12 -1.79 6.91
CA PRO A 125 -9.15 -2.84 7.23
C PRO A 125 -8.60 -2.65 8.64
N TYR A 126 -8.35 -1.40 9.05
CA TYR A 126 -7.90 -1.08 10.40
C TYR A 126 -8.95 -1.47 11.45
N ALA A 127 -10.23 -1.16 11.21
CA ALA A 127 -11.31 -1.51 12.13
C ALA A 127 -11.43 -3.03 12.35
N LEU A 128 -11.12 -3.82 11.32
CA LEU A 128 -11.05 -5.29 11.42
C LEU A 128 -9.81 -5.75 12.19
N LEU A 129 -8.62 -5.34 11.75
CA LEU A 129 -7.34 -5.78 12.30
C LEU A 129 -7.21 -5.40 13.78
N LYS A 130 -7.68 -4.22 14.18
CA LYS A 130 -7.58 -3.75 15.57
C LYS A 130 -8.25 -4.69 16.58
N LYS A 131 -9.31 -5.41 16.20
CA LYS A 131 -10.05 -6.28 17.12
C LYS A 131 -9.19 -7.42 17.68
N ASN A 132 -8.30 -7.96 16.86
CA ASN A 132 -7.45 -9.10 17.22
C ASN A 132 -5.98 -8.70 17.39
N ALA A 133 -5.68 -7.39 17.40
CA ALA A 133 -4.32 -6.89 17.39
C ALA A 133 -3.65 -6.99 18.77
N SER A 134 -2.58 -7.78 18.86
CA SER A 134 -1.72 -7.86 20.05
C SER A 134 -0.44 -7.04 19.93
N ARG A 135 0.14 -6.96 18.72
CA ARG A 135 1.46 -6.33 18.44
C ARG A 135 1.42 -5.30 17.31
N MET A 136 0.23 -4.88 16.89
CA MET A 136 0.07 -3.91 15.81
C MET A 136 0.40 -2.50 16.29
N SER A 137 1.35 -1.84 15.61
CA SER A 137 1.58 -0.39 15.74
C SER A 137 0.91 0.32 14.55
N VAL A 138 0.24 1.44 14.82
CA VAL A 138 -0.50 2.20 13.82
C VAL A 138 0.19 3.54 13.62
N LEU A 139 0.61 3.79 12.39
CA LEU A 139 1.16 5.06 11.96
C LEU A 139 0.15 5.77 11.07
N THR A 140 -0.38 6.89 11.55
CA THR A 140 -1.26 7.75 10.74
C THR A 140 -0.40 8.80 10.05
N VAL A 141 -0.35 8.76 8.72
CA VAL A 141 0.25 9.82 7.92
C VAL A 141 -0.79 10.94 7.80
N LYS A 142 -0.46 12.11 8.37
CA LYS A 142 -1.30 13.30 8.32
C LYS A 142 -0.79 14.27 7.25
N ASP A 143 -1.65 15.19 6.85
CA ASP A 143 -1.26 16.32 6.04
C ASP A 143 -0.20 17.17 6.75
N LEU A 144 0.66 17.81 5.96
CA LEU A 144 1.71 18.69 6.47
C LEU A 144 1.10 19.90 7.17
N THR A 145 1.67 20.27 8.30
CA THR A 145 1.38 21.57 8.92
C THR A 145 1.82 22.72 8.01
N LYS A 146 1.30 23.93 8.22
CA LYS A 146 1.69 25.12 7.43
C LYS A 146 3.20 25.30 7.34
N GLN A 147 3.91 25.16 8.46
CA GLN A 147 5.36 25.31 8.52
C GLN A 147 6.10 24.22 7.73
N GLU A 148 5.65 22.97 7.84
CA GLU A 148 6.23 21.85 7.10
C GLU A 148 5.95 21.96 5.59
N ALA A 149 4.73 22.37 5.22
CA ALA A 149 4.33 22.57 3.84
C ALA A 149 5.16 23.68 3.16
N ILE A 150 5.33 24.83 3.81
CA ILE A 150 6.18 25.92 3.30
C ILE A 150 7.62 25.44 3.13
N ARG A 151 8.18 24.73 4.13
CA ARG A 151 9.55 24.18 4.04
C ARG A 151 9.70 23.16 2.91
N ALA A 152 8.72 22.27 2.76
CA ALA A 152 8.71 21.25 1.73
C ALA A 152 8.62 21.88 0.32
N MET A 153 7.68 22.80 0.12
CA MET A 153 7.52 23.54 -1.15
C MET A 153 8.81 24.27 -1.54
N ARG A 154 9.44 24.99 -0.62
CA ARG A 154 10.72 25.69 -0.88
C ARG A 154 11.83 24.73 -1.29
N SER A 155 11.98 23.62 -0.55
CA SER A 155 13.00 22.61 -0.88
C SER A 155 12.73 21.97 -2.24
N GLU A 156 11.46 21.72 -2.58
CA GLU A 156 11.08 21.10 -3.83
C GLU A 156 11.25 22.06 -5.02
N ARG A 157 10.97 23.35 -4.86
CA ARG A 157 11.22 24.37 -5.90
C ARG A 157 12.69 24.51 -6.24
N ILE A 158 13.57 24.44 -5.25
CA ILE A 158 15.03 24.44 -5.49
C ILE A 158 15.41 23.19 -6.30
N LYS A 159 14.90 22.01 -5.95
CA LYS A 159 15.23 20.76 -6.66
C LYS A 159 14.71 20.72 -8.09
N LEU A 160 13.48 21.18 -8.32
CA LEU A 160 12.81 21.06 -9.62
C LEU A 160 13.19 22.19 -10.59
N TRP A 161 13.36 23.42 -10.07
CA TRP A 161 13.51 24.62 -10.90
C TRP A 161 14.77 25.43 -10.59
N GLY A 162 15.55 25.07 -9.56
CA GLY A 162 16.67 25.89 -9.08
C GLY A 162 16.22 27.20 -8.42
N GLU A 163 14.93 27.35 -8.14
CA GLU A 163 14.36 28.60 -7.60
C GLU A 163 14.40 28.60 -6.07
N ALA A 164 15.23 29.46 -5.48
CA ALA A 164 15.20 29.72 -4.05
C ALA A 164 14.09 30.73 -3.73
N ARG A 165 13.00 30.25 -3.13
CA ARG A 165 11.91 31.10 -2.63
C ARG A 165 12.13 31.50 -1.16
N ALA A 166 11.69 32.70 -0.81
CA ALA A 166 11.77 33.20 0.57
C ALA A 166 10.81 32.43 1.50
N ALA A 167 10.99 32.57 2.82
CA ALA A 167 10.14 31.89 3.80
C ALA A 167 8.74 32.52 3.89
N ASP A 168 8.67 33.81 3.62
CA ASP A 168 7.53 34.71 3.61
C ASP A 168 7.00 34.95 2.18
N ASP A 169 7.31 34.05 1.23
CA ASP A 169 6.82 34.16 -0.13
C ASP A 169 5.27 34.11 -0.15
N PRO A 170 4.60 35.21 -0.54
CA PRO A 170 3.14 35.29 -0.50
C PRO A 170 2.47 34.32 -1.48
N GLU A 171 3.17 33.91 -2.55
CA GLU A 171 2.70 32.91 -3.50
C GLU A 171 2.65 31.52 -2.84
N ILE A 172 3.69 31.14 -2.09
CA ILE A 172 3.74 29.87 -1.35
C ILE A 172 2.68 29.82 -0.26
N GLU A 173 2.51 30.91 0.48
CA GLU A 173 1.45 31.00 1.49
C GLU A 173 0.05 30.89 0.86
N SER A 174 -0.16 31.55 -0.27
CA SER A 174 -1.41 31.48 -1.02
C SER A 174 -1.73 30.06 -1.51
N ILE A 175 -0.72 29.30 -1.95
CA ILE A 175 -0.91 27.89 -2.34
C ILE A 175 -1.37 27.05 -1.16
N TRP A 176 -0.73 27.19 0.01
CA TRP A 176 -1.15 26.44 1.20
C TRP A 176 -2.59 26.79 1.61
N ASN A 177 -2.98 28.07 1.53
CA ASN A 177 -4.36 28.49 1.78
C ASN A 177 -5.37 27.90 0.78
N LEU A 178 -4.94 27.62 -0.46
CA LEU A 178 -5.80 27.08 -1.51
C LEU A 178 -5.95 25.55 -1.45
N VAL A 179 -4.86 24.80 -1.25
CA VAL A 179 -4.86 23.32 -1.36
C VAL A 179 -4.59 22.58 -0.05
N GLY A 180 -4.23 23.29 1.02
CA GLY A 180 -3.91 22.71 2.33
C GLY A 180 -2.55 22.02 2.40
N GLY A 181 -2.44 21.04 3.32
CA GLY A 181 -1.20 20.33 3.63
C GLY A 181 -0.98 19.02 2.86
N ARG A 182 -1.89 18.65 1.95
CA ARG A 182 -1.85 17.36 1.28
C ARG A 182 -0.66 17.27 0.33
N ILE A 183 0.27 16.35 0.63
CA ILE A 183 1.56 16.22 -0.08
C ILE A 183 1.36 16.06 -1.59
N ALA A 184 0.36 15.28 -2.02
CA ALA A 184 0.06 15.07 -3.43
C ALA A 184 -0.32 16.39 -4.15
N HIS A 185 -1.14 17.23 -3.52
CA HIS A 185 -1.55 18.53 -4.07
C HIS A 185 -0.38 19.49 -4.12
N LEU A 186 0.38 19.59 -3.02
CA LEU A 186 1.57 20.44 -2.94
C LEU A 186 2.59 20.05 -4.01
N SER A 187 2.90 18.76 -4.15
CA SER A 187 3.84 18.26 -5.17
C SER A 187 3.35 18.56 -6.59
N ALA A 188 2.05 18.40 -6.85
CA ALA A 188 1.47 18.75 -8.14
C ALA A 188 1.65 20.25 -8.44
N CYS A 189 1.35 21.14 -7.50
CA CYS A 189 1.58 22.59 -7.66
C CYS A 189 3.05 22.93 -7.95
N MET A 190 3.99 22.35 -7.19
CA MET A 190 5.42 22.66 -7.31
C MET A 190 6.01 22.27 -8.68
N LYS A 191 5.43 21.27 -9.34
CA LYS A 191 5.83 20.81 -10.69
C LYS A 191 5.42 21.75 -11.82
N HIS A 192 4.64 22.80 -11.55
CA HIS A 192 4.26 23.80 -12.54
C HIS A 192 5.00 25.12 -12.30
N LYS A 193 5.33 25.85 -13.38
CA LYS A 193 5.94 27.19 -13.25
C LYS A 193 5.00 28.17 -12.56
N ASP A 194 3.74 28.22 -13.01
CA ASP A 194 2.64 28.94 -12.37
C ASP A 194 1.95 28.01 -11.36
N MET A 195 2.33 28.16 -10.10
CA MET A 195 1.85 27.29 -9.02
C MET A 195 0.40 27.62 -8.61
N ILE A 196 -0.01 28.88 -8.73
CA ILE A 196 -1.36 29.35 -8.40
C ILE A 196 -2.37 28.81 -9.41
N HIS A 197 -2.04 28.84 -10.70
CA HIS A 197 -2.88 28.24 -11.73
C HIS A 197 -3.04 26.73 -11.50
N ALA A 198 -1.96 26.03 -11.18
CA ALA A 198 -2.00 24.61 -10.85
C ALA A 198 -2.90 24.31 -9.63
N ALA A 199 -2.79 25.11 -8.57
CA ALA A 199 -3.65 25.01 -7.39
C ALA A 199 -5.14 25.15 -7.75
N LYS A 200 -5.50 26.15 -8.57
CA LYS A 200 -6.88 26.35 -9.05
C LYS A 200 -7.39 25.18 -9.87
N LEU A 201 -6.54 24.61 -10.72
CA LEU A 201 -6.90 23.46 -11.55
C LEU A 201 -7.12 22.18 -10.73
N ILE A 202 -6.37 21.99 -9.65
CA ILE A 202 -6.60 20.89 -8.69
C ILE A 202 -7.97 21.06 -8.02
N ILE A 203 -8.26 22.26 -7.50
CA ILE A 203 -9.55 22.57 -6.87
C ILE A 203 -10.70 22.31 -7.85
N GLU A 204 -10.57 22.73 -9.10
CA GLU A 204 -11.61 22.53 -10.11
C GLU A 204 -11.83 21.04 -10.40
N ARG A 205 -10.77 20.25 -10.53
CA ARG A 205 -10.88 18.81 -10.71
C ARG A 205 -11.56 18.12 -9.52
N GLU A 206 -11.22 18.50 -8.30
CA GLU A 206 -11.88 17.95 -7.11
C GLU A 206 -13.37 18.33 -7.06
N LYS A 207 -13.72 19.56 -7.42
CA LYS A 207 -15.12 19.98 -7.54
C LYS A 207 -15.88 19.16 -8.58
N GLN A 208 -15.31 18.97 -9.76
CA GLN A 208 -15.93 18.17 -10.82
C GLN A 208 -16.07 16.69 -10.40
N TRP A 209 -15.05 16.13 -9.74
CA TRP A 209 -15.12 14.79 -9.17
C TRP A 209 -16.23 14.68 -8.13
N LEU A 210 -16.32 15.63 -7.20
CA LEU A 210 -17.36 15.66 -6.17
C LEU A 210 -18.75 15.75 -6.82
N LEU A 211 -18.94 16.68 -7.74
CA LEU A 211 -20.16 16.86 -8.53
C LEU A 211 -20.55 15.58 -9.28
N SER A 212 -19.60 14.86 -9.87
CA SER A 212 -19.90 13.58 -10.53
C SER A 212 -20.37 12.50 -9.55
N ARG A 213 -19.92 12.56 -8.29
CA ARG A 213 -20.26 11.58 -7.26
C ARG A 213 -21.61 11.87 -6.61
N ILE A 214 -21.97 13.14 -6.43
CA ILE A 214 -23.26 13.57 -5.86
C ILE A 214 -24.34 13.77 -6.94
N GLY A 215 -23.94 14.11 -8.17
CA GLY A 215 -24.83 14.43 -9.29
C GLY A 215 -25.55 13.24 -9.92
N LEU A 216 -25.36 12.03 -9.38
CA LEU A 216 -26.22 10.86 -9.67
C LEU A 216 -27.55 10.89 -8.89
N ILE A 217 -27.84 11.95 -8.13
CA ILE A 217 -29.15 12.19 -7.48
C ILE A 217 -29.82 13.42 -8.11
N VAL A 218 -30.07 13.37 -9.43
CA VAL A 218 -31.14 14.17 -10.04
C VAL A 218 -31.80 13.28 -11.10
N GLY A 219 -32.87 12.60 -10.68
CA GLY A 219 -33.76 11.77 -11.49
C GLY A 219 -35.00 11.47 -10.67
#